data_AF-A0A7S1WIE6-F1
#
_entry.id   AF-A0A7S1WIE6-F1
#
_cell.length_a   1.000
_cell.length_b   1.000
_cell.length_c   1.000
_cell.angle_alpha   90.00
_cell.angle_beta   90.00
_cell.angle_gamma   90.00
#
_symmetry.space_group_name_H-M   'P 1'
#
loop_
_entity.id
_entity.type
_entity.pdbx_description
1 polymer ?
#
loop_
_entity_poly.entity_id
_entity_poly.type
_entity_poly.pdbx_seq_one_letter_code
_entity_poly.pdbx_strand_id
1 'polypeptide(L)'
;WAELARYKFLLVVEGLSVQTSKVAEALLVLTVPIVQRYPAFDDLARLGFPLVVIDQWADVNATKLDERWRALMPRLGSFRHNCLTTQAFWRLLTGSMTHCS
;
A
#
# COMPACT_ATOMS: atom_id res chain seq x y z
N TRP A 1 -12.81 4.33 9.47
CA TRP A 1 -12.26 5.22 8.44
C TRP A 1 -11.62 6.49 9.01
N ALA A 2 -12.38 7.37 9.67
CA ALA A 2 -11.82 8.59 10.27
C ALA A 2 -10.68 8.31 11.28
N GLU A 3 -10.80 7.25 12.08
CA GLU A 3 -9.75 6.86 13.02
C GLU A 3 -8.48 6.38 12.30
N LEU A 4 -8.62 5.53 11.28
CA LEU A 4 -7.48 5.01 10.51
C LEU A 4 -6.66 6.13 9.85
N ALA A 5 -7.34 7.15 9.31
CA ALA A 5 -6.71 8.31 8.66
C ALA A 5 -5.79 9.13 9.58
N ARG A 6 -5.86 8.92 10.90
CA ARG A 6 -5.00 9.60 11.89
C ARG A 6 -3.60 8.97 11.98
N TYR A 7 -3.43 7.76 11.46
CA TYR A 7 -2.19 7.00 11.54
C TYR A 7 -1.45 7.04 10.20
N LYS A 8 -0.11 7.13 10.29
CA LYS A 8 0.78 7.03 9.12
C LYS A 8 0.78 5.62 8.52
N PHE A 9 0.67 4.60 9.36
CA PHE A 9 0.82 3.21 8.98
C PHE A 9 -0.30 2.32 9.50
N LEU A 10 -0.60 1.25 8.75
CA LEU A 10 -1.46 0.15 9.18
C LEU A 10 -0.70 -1.17 9.04
N LEU A 11 -0.59 -1.94 10.13
CA LEU A 11 -0.09 -3.31 10.05
C LEU A 11 -1.15 -4.20 9.42
N VAL A 12 -0.86 -4.72 8.24
CA VAL A 12 -1.71 -5.66 7.52
C VAL A 12 -1.15 -7.06 7.78
N VAL A 13 -1.49 -7.58 8.96
CA VAL A 13 -1.17 -8.97 9.32
C VAL A 13 -1.90 -9.94 8.42
N GLU A 14 -1.19 -11.01 8.08
CA GLU A 14 -1.69 -12.09 7.24
C GLU A 14 -2.92 -12.73 7.89
N GLY A 15 -3.97 -12.89 7.10
CA GLY A 15 -5.20 -13.56 7.49
C GLY A 15 -5.47 -14.74 6.55
N LEU A 16 -6.74 -15.07 6.34
CA LEU A 16 -7.13 -16.16 5.43
C LEU A 16 -6.96 -15.84 3.93
N SER A 17 -6.51 -14.63 3.57
CA SER A 17 -6.36 -14.22 2.18
C SER A 17 -5.18 -13.26 1.95
N VAL A 18 -4.61 -13.37 0.75
CA VAL A 18 -3.61 -12.44 0.20
C VAL A 18 -4.35 -11.25 -0.42
N GLN A 19 -3.75 -10.05 -0.39
CA GLN A 19 -4.37 -8.80 -0.88
C GLN A 19 -5.74 -8.49 -0.23
N THR A 20 -5.80 -8.55 1.11
CA THR A 20 -7.02 -8.19 1.87
C THR A 20 -7.51 -6.76 1.59
N SER A 21 -8.80 -6.50 1.81
CA SER A 21 -9.38 -5.15 1.66
C SER A 21 -8.60 -4.08 2.44
N LYS A 22 -8.01 -4.45 3.60
CA LYS A 22 -7.21 -3.56 4.46
C LYS A 22 -6.14 -2.76 3.71
N VAL A 23 -5.54 -3.32 2.66
CA VAL A 23 -4.55 -2.62 1.84
C VAL A 23 -5.20 -1.46 1.08
N ALA A 24 -6.29 -1.73 0.36
CA ALA A 24 -7.03 -0.70 -0.37
C ALA A 24 -7.64 0.33 0.59
N GLU A 25 -8.18 -0.14 1.72
CA GLU A 25 -8.73 0.72 2.77
C GLU A 25 -7.68 1.70 3.31
N ALA A 26 -6.50 1.22 3.71
CA ALA A 26 -5.42 2.09 4.18
C ALA A 26 -5.07 3.17 3.15
N LEU A 27 -4.88 2.77 1.89
CA LEU A 27 -4.48 3.69 0.82
C LEU A 27 -5.56 4.73 0.49
N LEU A 28 -6.85 4.38 0.59
CA LEU A 28 -7.97 5.32 0.39
C LEU A 28 -7.95 6.46 1.41
N VAL A 29 -7.45 6.20 2.63
CA VAL A 29 -7.33 7.21 3.70
C VAL A 29 -5.90 7.75 3.87
N LEU A 30 -5.03 7.51 2.89
CA LEU A 30 -3.64 8.00 2.89
C LEU A 30 -2.80 7.45 4.05
N THR A 31 -3.15 6.26 4.53
CA THR A 31 -2.36 5.47 5.48
C THR A 31 -1.56 4.42 4.69
N VAL A 32 -0.27 4.29 4.98
CA VAL A 32 0.60 3.33 4.28
C VAL A 32 0.47 1.95 4.91
N PRO A 33 0.02 0.92 4.17
CA PRO A 33 -0.01 -0.44 4.68
C PRO A 33 1.42 -1.02 4.80
N ILE A 34 1.67 -1.70 5.91
CA ILE A 34 2.85 -2.53 6.14
C ILE A 34 2.42 -3.98 5.98
N VAL A 35 3.01 -4.68 5.01
CA VAL A 35 2.69 -6.07 4.65
C VAL A 35 3.94 -6.93 4.78
N GLN A 36 3.78 -8.16 5.24
CA GLN A 36 4.85 -9.15 5.16
C GLN A 36 5.02 -9.59 3.70
N ARG A 37 6.26 -9.85 3.28
CA ARG A 37 6.60 -10.15 1.89
C ARG A 37 5.84 -11.37 1.39
N TYR A 38 5.18 -11.17 0.26
CA TYR A 38 4.51 -12.19 -0.52
C TYR A 38 4.61 -11.79 -2.00
N PRO A 39 4.70 -12.73 -2.96
CA PRO A 39 4.87 -12.39 -4.38
C PRO A 39 3.87 -11.36 -4.90
N ALA A 40 2.61 -11.46 -4.47
CA ALA A 40 1.56 -10.52 -4.85
C ALA A 40 1.80 -9.08 -4.34
N PHE A 41 2.47 -8.90 -3.20
CA PHE A 41 2.84 -7.56 -2.70
C PHE A 41 4.09 -7.02 -3.38
N ASP A 42 5.03 -7.89 -3.78
CA ASP A 42 6.16 -7.50 -4.61
C ASP A 42 5.67 -7.01 -5.99
N ASP A 43 4.67 -7.68 -6.58
CA ASP A 43 4.00 -7.23 -7.81
C ASP A 43 3.35 -5.86 -7.64
N LEU A 44 2.57 -5.65 -6.57
CA LEU A 44 1.95 -4.36 -6.30
C LEU A 44 2.99 -3.25 -6.08
N ALA A 45 4.08 -3.54 -5.36
CA ALA A 45 5.17 -2.61 -5.16
C ALA A 45 5.86 -2.25 -6.50
N ARG A 46 6.08 -3.23 -7.39
CA ARG A 46 6.59 -3.02 -8.75
C ARG A 46 5.65 -2.16 -9.60
N LEU A 47 4.34 -2.35 -9.43
CA LEU A 47 3.30 -1.54 -10.08
C LEU A 47 3.18 -0.12 -9.50
N GLY A 48 3.99 0.24 -8.50
CA GLY A 48 4.02 1.58 -7.93
C GLY A 48 3.10 1.77 -6.73
N PHE A 49 2.46 0.72 -6.19
CA PHE A 49 1.62 0.88 -5.01
C PHE A 49 2.43 1.39 -3.80
N PRO A 50 1.89 2.29 -2.96
CA PRO A 50 2.58 2.80 -1.78
C PRO A 50 2.48 1.79 -0.64
N LEU A 51 3.35 0.79 -0.64
CA LEU A 51 3.39 -0.26 0.38
C LEU A 51 4.75 -0.27 1.08
N VAL A 52 4.77 -0.65 2.36
CA VAL A 52 6.00 -1.08 3.03
C VAL A 52 5.98 -2.60 3.08
N VAL A 53 6.87 -3.23 2.30
CA VAL A 53 7.04 -4.68 2.30
C VAL A 53 8.20 -5.02 3.24
N ILE A 54 7.93 -5.87 4.24
CA ILE A 54 8.92 -6.34 5.21
C ILE A 54 9.11 -7.85 5.10
N ASP A 55 10.28 -8.37 5.44
CA ASP A 55 10.53 -9.81 5.44
C ASP A 55 9.95 -10.48 6.68
N GLN A 56 10.16 -9.86 7.85
CA GLN A 56 9.63 -10.31 9.13
C GLN A 56 9.09 -9.16 9.96
N TRP A 57 8.12 -9.43 10.85
CA TRP A 57 7.57 -8.41 11.76
C TRP A 57 8.61 -7.80 12.71
N ALA A 58 9.70 -8.53 13.00
CA ALA A 58 10.83 -8.01 13.75
C ALA A 58 11.56 -6.86 13.04
N ASP A 59 11.39 -6.70 11.72
CA ASP A 59 12.01 -5.64 10.94
C ASP A 59 11.30 -4.28 11.08
N VAL A 60 10.13 -4.26 11.74
CA VAL A 60 9.35 -3.04 11.98
C VAL A 60 10.10 -2.16 12.99
N ASN A 61 10.84 -1.18 12.46
CA ASN A 61 11.61 -0.21 13.23
C ASN A 61 11.14 1.21 12.92
N ALA A 62 10.91 2.02 13.96
CA ALA A 62 10.49 3.41 13.86
C ALA A 62 11.38 4.26 12.93
N THR A 63 12.70 4.12 13.00
CA THR A 63 13.63 4.89 12.15
C THR A 63 13.43 4.57 10.67
N LYS A 64 13.39 3.27 10.33
CA LYS A 64 13.14 2.80 8.96
C LYS A 64 11.76 3.25 8.47
N LEU A 65 10.75 3.19 9.34
CA LEU A 65 9.39 3.61 8.98
C LEU A 65 9.30 5.12 8.71
N ASP A 66 9.97 5.97 9.48
CA ASP A 66 9.95 7.41 9.20
C ASP A 66 10.64 7.75 7.87
N GLU A 67 11.72 7.06 7.50
CA GLU A 67 12.34 7.19 6.18
C GLU A 67 11.37 6.77 5.07
N ARG A 68 10.71 5.61 5.22
CA ARG A 68 9.70 5.12 4.27
C ARG A 68 8.52 6.06 4.16
N TRP A 69 8.06 6.64 5.27
CA TRP A 69 6.98 7.62 5.29
C TRP A 69 7.37 8.84 4.45
N ARG A 70 8.54 9.43 4.68
CA ARG A 70 9.02 10.59 3.91
C ARG A 70 9.09 10.30 2.40
N ALA A 71 9.48 9.09 2.02
CA ALA A 71 9.53 8.68 0.62
C ALA A 71 8.14 8.47 -0.02
N LEU A 72 7.17 7.93 0.74
CA LEU A 72 5.86 7.53 0.21
C LEU A 72 4.79 8.62 0.33
N MET A 73 4.83 9.43 1.40
CA MET A 73 3.79 10.41 1.73
C MET A 73 3.50 11.41 0.59
N PRO A 74 4.48 11.96 -0.14
CA PRO A 74 4.22 12.95 -1.19
C PRO A 74 3.32 12.43 -2.33
N ARG A 75 3.34 11.11 -2.59
CA ARG A 75 2.60 10.49 -3.69
C ARG A 75 1.28 9.84 -3.29
N LEU A 76 0.91 9.81 -2.01
CA LEU A 76 -0.34 9.15 -1.57
C LEU A 76 -1.58 9.84 -2.14
N GLY A 77 -1.58 11.17 -2.18
CA GLY A 77 -2.69 11.95 -2.71
C GLY A 77 -2.93 11.69 -4.20
N SER A 78 -1.87 11.74 -5.02
CA SER A 78 -1.95 11.45 -6.46
C SER A 78 -2.35 10.00 -6.69
N PHE A 79 -1.72 9.06 -5.97
CA PHE A 79 -2.03 7.64 -6.08
C PHE A 79 -3.51 7.37 -5.80
N ARG A 80 -4.09 7.93 -4.74
CA ARG A 80 -5.52 7.76 -4.47
C ARG A 80 -6.39 8.27 -5.61
N HIS A 81 -6.08 9.45 -6.17
CA HIS A 81 -6.90 10.05 -7.22
C HIS A 81 -6.77 9.34 -8.57
N ASN A 82 -5.58 8.83 -8.88
CA ASN A 82 -5.26 8.26 -10.19
C ASN A 82 -5.42 6.73 -10.23
N CYS A 83 -5.08 6.05 -9.13
CA CYS A 83 -4.91 4.59 -9.07
C CYS A 83 -6.00 3.87 -8.29
N LEU A 84 -6.69 4.54 -7.36
CA LEU A 84 -7.81 3.95 -6.60
C LEU A 84 -9.15 4.35 -7.20
N THR A 85 -9.27 4.18 -8.52
CA THR A 85 -10.50 4.41 -9.29
C THR A 85 -10.94 3.12 -9.96
N THR A 86 -12.23 3.03 -10.30
CA THR A 86 -12.77 1.88 -11.05
C THR A 86 -12.04 1.69 -12.38
N GLN A 87 -11.65 2.78 -13.05
CA GLN A 87 -10.92 2.71 -14.32
C GLN A 87 -9.51 2.14 -14.15
N ALA A 88 -8.76 2.60 -13.14
CA ALA A 88 -7.44 2.08 -12.85
C ALA A 88 -7.48 0.61 -12.41
N PHE A 89 -8.47 0.25 -11.58
CA PHE A 89 -8.72 -1.14 -11.21
C PHE A 89 -8.99 -2.03 -12.42
N TRP A 90 -9.81 -1.56 -13.37
CA TRP A 90 -10.05 -2.31 -14.60
C TRP A 90 -8.77 -2.49 -15.44
N ARG A 91 -7.96 -1.43 -15.59
CA ARG A 91 -6.67 -1.50 -16.30
C ARG A 91 -5.69 -2.47 -15.64
N LEU A 92 -5.69 -2.55 -14.30
CA LEU A 92 -4.92 -3.52 -13.55
C LEU A 92 -5.36 -4.95 -13.89
N LEU A 93 -6.67 -5.23 -13.85
CA LEU A 93 -7.22 -6.56 -14.14
C LEU A 93 -6.99 -7.00 -15.59
N THR A 94 -7.06 -6.09 -16.55
CA THR A 94 -6.83 -6.39 -17.97
C THR A 94 -5.35 -6.39 -18.35
N GLY A 95 -4.43 -6.17 -17.40
CA GLY A 95 -2.99 -6.11 -17.66
C GLY A 95 -2.54 -4.91 -18.49
N SER A 96 -3.40 -3.90 -18.65
CA SER A 96 -3.12 -2.69 -19.43
C SER A 96 -2.38 -1.61 -18.62
N MET A 97 -2.08 -1.88 -17.35
CA MET A 97 -1.36 -1.00 -16.44
C MET A 97 0.05 -1.52 -16.18
N THR A 98 1.06 -0.73 -16.54
CA THR A 98 2.48 -1.06 -16.32
C THR A 98 3.05 -0.41 -15.06
N HIS A 99 2.53 0.75 -14.66
CA HIS A 99 2.92 1.47 -13.45
C HIS A 99 1.81 2.44 -13.04
N CYS A 100 1.62 2.66 -11.74
CA CYS A 100 0.67 3.61 -11.19
C CYS A 100 1.38 4.65 -10.32
N SER A 101 1.42 5.90 -10.79
CA SER A 101 2.08 7.07 -10.17
C SER A 101 1.11 8.24 -10.00
#